data_AF-A0A2K3K7S4-F1
#
_entry.id   AF-A0A2K3K7S4-F1
#
_cell.length_a   1.000
_cell.length_b   1.000
_cell.length_c   1.000
_cell.angle_alpha   90.00
_cell.angle_beta   90.00
_cell.angle_gamma   90.00
#
_symmetry.space_group_name_H-M   'P 1'
#
loop_
_entity.id
_entity.type
_entity.pdbx_description
1 polymer ?
#
loop_
_entity_poly.entity_id
_entity_poly.type
_entity_poly.pdbx_seq_one_letter_code
_entity_poly.pdbx_strand_id
1 'polypeptide(L)'
;MKQTAIKQKKEGRIVNVASRRHKLSYSEGIRFDKINDESGYNSLSAYGQSKLANVLHANELARYLKEEGTMITANSLNPGAIATNLFRYHSLID
;
A
#
# COMPACT_ATOMS: atom_id res chain seq x y z
N MET A 1 14.72 -12.84 -0.07
CA MET A 1 13.59 -13.52 0.60
C MET A 1 13.25 -14.87 -0.01
N LYS A 2 12.93 -14.99 -1.31
CA LYS A 2 12.53 -16.27 -1.95
C LYS A 2 13.51 -17.42 -1.68
N GLN A 3 14.79 -17.23 -2.02
CA GLN A 3 15.85 -18.22 -1.77
C GLN A 3 15.98 -18.58 -0.28
N THR A 4 15.88 -17.58 0.61
CA THR A 4 15.95 -17.79 2.07
C THR A 4 14.79 -18.63 2.57
N ALA A 5 13.55 -18.30 2.15
CA ALA A 5 12.34 -19.02 2.52
C ALA A 5 12.41 -20.50 2.06
N ILE A 6 12.90 -20.74 0.84
CA ILE A 6 13.11 -22.08 0.30
C ILE A 6 14.18 -22.84 1.08
N LYS A 7 15.39 -22.27 1.22
CA LYS A 7 16.53 -22.91 1.90
C LYS A 7 16.21 -23.25 3.36
N GLN A 8 15.52 -22.35 4.06
CA GLN A 8 15.19 -22.50 5.48
C GLN A 8 13.88 -23.24 5.73
N LYS A 9 13.11 -23.56 4.67
CA LYS A 9 11.76 -24.12 4.76
C LYS A 9 10.84 -23.35 5.72
N LYS A 10 10.90 -22.02 5.70
CA LYS A 10 10.10 -21.13 6.55
C LYS A 10 9.22 -20.21 5.70
N GLU A 11 7.96 -20.05 6.12
CA GLU A 11 7.05 -19.12 5.48
C GLU A 11 7.51 -17.67 5.69
N GLY A 12 7.50 -16.88 4.61
CA GLY A 12 7.77 -15.44 4.64
C GLY A 12 6.48 -14.64 4.50
N ARG A 13 6.43 -13.44 5.10
CA ARG A 13 5.29 -12.53 4.96
C ARG A 13 5.76 -11.13 4.63
N ILE A 14 5.12 -10.54 3.61
CA ILE A 14 5.28 -9.15 3.22
C ILE A 14 3.98 -8.44 3.58
N VAL A 15 4.06 -7.37 4.37
CA VAL A 15 2.90 -6.63 4.85
C VAL A 15 3.02 -5.17 4.44
N ASN A 16 2.13 -4.74 3.54
CA ASN A 16 2.01 -3.35 3.14
C ASN A 16 0.99 -2.63 4.04
N VAL A 17 1.43 -1.62 4.78
CA VAL A 17 0.52 -0.78 5.58
C VAL A 17 -0.21 0.20 4.66
N ALA A 18 -1.44 -0.15 4.32
CA ALA A 18 -2.39 0.68 3.58
C ALA A 18 -3.22 1.54 4.55
N SER A 19 -4.37 2.05 4.10
CA SER A 19 -5.31 2.82 4.90
C SER A 19 -6.70 2.76 4.28
N ARG A 20 -7.77 2.95 5.06
CA ARG A 20 -9.14 3.17 4.53
C ARG A 20 -9.20 4.37 3.58
N ARG A 21 -8.24 5.30 3.67
CA ARG A 21 -8.06 6.43 2.74
C ARG A 21 -7.76 6.00 1.29
N HIS A 22 -7.44 4.74 0.99
CA HIS A 22 -7.29 4.26 -0.40
C HIS A 22 -8.56 4.48 -1.25
N LYS A 23 -9.73 4.56 -0.61
CA LYS A 23 -11.02 4.85 -1.27
C LYS A 23 -11.19 6.32 -1.65
N LEU A 24 -10.30 7.19 -1.18
CA LEU A 24 -10.31 8.63 -1.43
C LEU A 24 -9.15 9.01 -2.37
N SER A 25 -8.78 8.13 -3.32
CA SER A 25 -7.85 8.51 -4.40
C SER A 25 -8.50 9.55 -5.31
N TYR A 26 -7.73 10.07 -6.27
CA TYR A 26 -8.30 10.77 -7.43
C TYR A 26 -9.39 9.91 -8.10
N SER A 27 -10.35 10.56 -8.77
CA SER A 27 -11.47 9.90 -9.47
C SER A 27 -11.00 8.83 -10.46
N GLU A 28 -9.83 9.04 -11.05
CA GLU A 28 -9.18 8.17 -12.02
C GLU A 28 -8.46 6.97 -11.38
N GLY A 29 -8.43 6.88 -10.05
CA GLY A 29 -7.68 5.87 -9.32
C GLY A 29 -6.19 6.18 -9.27
N ILE A 30 -5.36 5.38 -9.95
CA ILE A 30 -3.92 5.64 -10.08
C ILE A 30 -3.67 6.48 -11.34
N ARG A 31 -3.20 7.71 -11.17
CA ARG A 31 -2.84 8.60 -12.28
C ARG A 31 -1.43 8.28 -12.81
N PHE A 32 -1.24 7.18 -13.52
CA PHE A 32 0.10 6.72 -13.96
C PHE A 32 0.88 7.79 -14.76
N ASP A 33 0.24 8.44 -15.73
CA ASP A 33 0.87 9.48 -16.57
C ASP A 33 1.12 10.81 -15.82
N LYS A 34 0.54 10.96 -14.63
CA LYS A 34 0.55 12.19 -13.83
C LYS A 34 0.89 11.91 -12.36
N ILE A 35 1.71 10.88 -12.11
CA ILE A 35 1.89 10.31 -10.76
C ILE A 35 2.46 11.33 -9.75
N ASN A 36 3.25 12.28 -10.25
CA ASN A 36 3.89 13.36 -9.49
C ASN A 36 3.52 14.75 -10.07
N ASP A 37 2.34 14.88 -10.68
CA ASP A 37 1.88 16.16 -11.22
C ASP A 37 1.55 17.15 -10.09
N GLU A 38 2.39 18.17 -9.93
CA GLU A 38 2.24 19.22 -8.92
C GLU A 38 0.99 20.09 -9.16
N SER A 39 0.62 20.31 -10.43
CA SER A 39 -0.50 21.20 -10.79
C SER A 39 -1.85 20.62 -10.37
N GLY A 40 -1.97 19.30 -10.33
CA GLY A 40 -3.15 18.57 -9.90
C GLY A 40 -3.06 18.01 -8.48
N TYR A 41 -2.14 18.51 -7.64
CA TYR A 41 -1.90 17.95 -6.31
C TYR A 41 -3.03 18.31 -5.32
N ASN A 42 -3.62 17.28 -4.73
CA ASN A 42 -4.49 17.39 -3.57
C ASN A 42 -4.00 16.43 -2.48
N SER A 43 -3.61 16.95 -1.31
CA SER A 43 -2.93 16.17 -0.27
C SER A 43 -3.69 14.92 0.17
N LEU A 44 -5.02 15.02 0.34
CA LEU A 44 -5.86 13.89 0.72
C LEU A 44 -5.94 12.84 -0.41
N SER A 45 -6.13 13.30 -1.65
CA SER A 45 -6.25 12.44 -2.83
C SER A 45 -4.91 11.76 -3.18
N ALA A 46 -3.80 12.49 -3.08
CA ALA A 46 -2.45 11.98 -3.25
C ALA A 46 -2.11 10.92 -2.19
N TYR A 47 -2.45 11.19 -0.92
CA TYR A 47 -2.33 10.19 0.14
C TYR A 47 -3.21 8.96 -0.15
N GLY A 48 -4.46 9.17 -0.57
CA GLY A 48 -5.37 8.11 -1.00
C GLY A 48 -4.77 7.25 -2.12
N GLN A 49 -4.22 7.88 -3.16
CA GLN A 49 -3.52 7.21 -4.27
C GLN A 49 -2.35 6.36 -3.78
N SER A 50 -1.52 6.88 -2.87
CA SER A 50 -0.41 6.11 -2.30
C SER A 50 -0.88 4.87 -1.55
N LYS A 51 -2.02 4.96 -0.84
CA LYS A 51 -2.60 3.85 -0.08
C LYS A 51 -3.34 2.87 -0.99
N LEU A 52 -3.90 3.32 -2.10
CA LEU A 52 -4.41 2.46 -3.18
C LEU A 52 -3.28 1.69 -3.85
N ALA A 53 -2.15 2.34 -4.14
CA ALA A 53 -0.97 1.69 -4.70
C ALA A 53 -0.44 0.59 -3.78
N ASN A 54 -0.41 0.80 -2.46
CA ASN A 54 -0.02 -0.25 -1.50
C ASN A 54 -0.92 -1.50 -1.57
N VAL A 55 -2.23 -1.32 -1.79
CA VAL A 55 -3.20 -2.43 -1.93
C VAL A 55 -2.98 -3.16 -3.25
N LEU A 56 -2.92 -2.43 -4.37
CA LEU A 56 -2.71 -3.01 -5.70
C LEU A 56 -1.37 -3.75 -5.78
N HIS A 57 -0.31 -3.16 -5.22
CA HIS A 57 1.00 -3.79 -5.15
C HIS A 57 0.97 -5.10 -4.35
N ALA A 58 0.29 -5.13 -3.19
CA ALA A 58 0.20 -6.36 -2.40
C ALA A 58 -0.55 -7.47 -3.16
N ASN A 59 -1.66 -7.12 -3.84
CA ASN A 59 -2.44 -8.06 -4.63
C ASN A 59 -1.62 -8.66 -5.77
N GLU A 60 -0.92 -7.81 -6.53
CA GLU A 60 -0.12 -8.25 -7.66
C GLU A 60 1.12 -9.03 -7.22
N LEU A 61 1.76 -8.61 -6.13
CA LEU A 61 2.87 -9.35 -5.54
C LEU A 61 2.42 -10.73 -5.04
N ALA A 62 1.24 -10.84 -4.42
CA ALA A 62 0.69 -12.13 -4.00
C ALA A 62 0.45 -13.06 -5.19
N ARG A 63 -0.06 -12.53 -6.32
CA ARG A 63 -0.24 -13.28 -7.57
C ARG A 63 1.10 -13.81 -8.08
N TYR A 64 2.11 -12.95 -8.22
CA TYR A 64 3.45 -13.36 -8.67
C TYR A 64 4.10 -14.39 -7.77
N LEU A 65 4.04 -14.20 -6.45
CA LEU A 65 4.64 -15.13 -5.48
C LEU A 65 3.97 -16.51 -5.48
N LYS A 66 2.67 -16.56 -5.77
CA LYS A 66 1.91 -17.79 -5.94
C LYS A 66 2.30 -18.51 -7.23
N GLU A 67 2.42 -17.79 -8.34
CA GLU A 67 2.84 -18.35 -9.64
C GLU A 67 4.25 -18.94 -9.60
N GLU A 68 5.15 -18.35 -8.82
CA GLU A 68 6.50 -18.88 -8.60
C GLU A 68 6.56 -20.03 -7.57
N GLY A 69 5.43 -20.45 -6.98
CA GLY A 69 5.39 -21.53 -6.00
C GLY A 69 6.15 -21.23 -4.71
N THR A 70 6.29 -19.94 -4.36
CA THR A 70 7.05 -19.54 -3.16
C THR A 70 6.20 -19.71 -1.89
N MET A 71 6.85 -19.98 -0.75
CA MET A 71 6.20 -19.96 0.57
C MET A 71 6.13 -18.55 1.16
N ILE A 72 5.88 -17.53 0.33
CA ILE A 72 5.81 -16.14 0.77
C ILE A 72 4.42 -15.62 0.47
N THR A 73 3.77 -15.05 1.48
CA THR A 73 2.50 -14.33 1.32
C THR A 73 2.73 -12.82 1.28
N ALA A 74 1.94 -12.12 0.49
CA ALA A 74 1.90 -10.66 0.47
C ALA A 74 0.48 -10.20 0.78
N ASN A 75 0.35 -9.32 1.78
CA ASN A 75 -0.93 -8.79 2.22
C ASN A 75 -0.85 -7.28 2.39
N SER A 76 -1.98 -6.60 2.24
CA SER A 76 -2.13 -5.21 2.68
C SER A 76 -3.13 -5.13 3.83
N LEU A 77 -2.94 -4.17 4.73
CA LEU A 77 -3.86 -3.94 5.84
C LEU A 77 -4.14 -2.46 6.04
N ASN A 78 -5.31 -2.16 6.61
CA ASN A 78 -5.61 -0.86 7.19
C ASN A 78 -5.56 -0.99 8.73
N PRO A 79 -4.67 -0.27 9.44
CA PRO A 79 -4.53 -0.42 10.88
C PRO A 79 -5.64 0.26 11.68
N GLY A 80 -6.56 0.97 11.02
CA GLY A 80 -7.57 1.80 11.69
C GLY A 80 -7.06 3.21 11.98
N ALA A 81 -7.80 3.95 12.81
CA ALA A 81 -7.37 5.25 13.30
C ALA A 81 -6.46 5.05 14.53
N ILE A 82 -5.19 5.40 14.40
CA ILE A 82 -4.19 5.28 15.47
C ILE A 82 -3.64 6.66 15.75
N ALA A 83 -3.63 7.07 17.03
CA ALA A 83 -3.07 8.33 17.48
C ALA A 83 -1.54 8.32 17.30
N THR A 84 -1.11 8.77 16.13
CA THR A 84 0.29 8.95 15.76
C THR A 84 0.46 10.37 15.21
N ASN A 85 1.71 10.79 15.06
CA ASN A 85 2.03 12.11 14.50
C ASN A 85 1.73 12.24 12.99
N LEU A 86 1.11 11.24 12.35
CA LEU A 86 0.84 11.23 10.91
C LEU A 86 -0.01 12.41 10.44
N PHE A 87 -1.00 12.82 11.24
CA PHE A 87 -1.90 13.92 10.92
C PHE A 87 -1.55 15.24 11.61
N ARG A 88 -0.36 15.40 12.17
CA ARG A 88 0.04 16.60 12.94
C ARG A 88 -0.06 17.95 12.18
N TYR A 89 -0.13 17.92 10.84
CA TYR A 89 -0.30 19.10 9.98
C TYR A 89 -1.63 19.08 9.22
N HIS A 90 -2.52 18.15 9.56
CA HIS A 90 -3.88 18.09 9.05
C HIS A 90 -4.82 18.36 10.22
N SER A 91 -5.71 19.33 10.09
CA SER A 91 -6.70 19.76 11.09
C SER A 91 -7.80 18.72 11.37
N LEU A 92 -7.42 17.45 11.43
CA LEU A 92 -8.29 16.29 11.69
C LEU A 92 -8.18 15.77 13.13
N ILE A 93 -7.25 16.32 13.92
CA ILE A 93 -7.04 15.97 15.33
C ILE A 93 -6.66 17.28 16.04
N ASP A 94 -7.60 17.83 16.81
CA ASP A 94 -7.32 18.76 17.90
C ASP A 94 -6.99 17.96 19.17
#